data_AF-A0A3B9CZH3-F1
#
_entry.id   AF-A0A3B9CZH3-F1
#
_cell.length_a   1.000
_cell.length_b   1.000
_cell.length_c   1.000
_cell.angle_alpha   90.00
_cell.angle_beta   90.00
_cell.angle_gamma   90.00
#
_symmetry.space_group_name_H-M   'P 1'
#
loop_
_entity.id
_entity.type
_entity.pdbx_description
1 polymer ?
#
loop_
_entity_poly.entity_id
_entity_poly.type
_entity_poly.pdbx_seq_one_letter_code
_entity_poly.pdbx_strand_id
1 'polypeptide(L)'
;VSDFEDEEKLLEGARSRLTPGQKKTGTKKRRGWERDFPFLLHNVGILEEVKQLQARTRRHDLMPSEDVLFDFFDRQIPADICDRQKLKKWFQRTVRSNPGVLRFELSQFTDPDQLEEGSEYPSHLECQGMSLPLSYQLDPGRDADGVTVSVPVEGLGLLNSQQLTWLVPGLVEQKVTELIRSLPREQRRQFIPAPDTARQVAPQLKHGEGSLNSQLAELLSRISGNPVQPEDFQLDELPDFLRFNVRVVDQNGKTLEEGRNLDEVRHRVARSSTASVPVDPQEKQLRRSKITKWDFDEIPVQITLTRAGMNLPAFPALKDDGLTVSLTLCQTLEEAQATLRKGLRKLFLLEDLQRVQRQIDNLPGLTNLSQQAAAIKMDLSSQLKLLLIERAYLSPSDLPRTQHQWTQWQSDGRGRVAVVVQEILQLVPAIFKQYRETKRHLLDTRGPGWDLLLGDMHRQLDALINPWFLSTTPWPWLIQIPRYLTCIRIRLDRLNSGGLQKEIDLFRDFMPYQTRYQERMKHKGNRVTPMLDHYRWMLEEFRVSLFAQKLGTAIKISGVKLNEQWAQTG
;
A
#
# COMPACT_ATOMS: atom_id res chain seq x y z
N VAL A 1 -5.81 59.94 -15.35
CA VAL A 1 -4.60 59.30 -14.78
C VAL A 1 -4.88 58.60 -13.45
N SER A 2 -5.89 58.98 -12.66
CA SER A 2 -6.21 58.29 -11.39
C SER A 2 -7.09 57.03 -11.50
N ASP A 3 -7.68 56.72 -12.66
CA ASP A 3 -8.55 55.53 -12.82
C ASP A 3 -7.79 54.25 -13.26
N PHE A 4 -6.51 54.38 -13.66
CA PHE A 4 -5.70 53.24 -14.14
C PHE A 4 -4.90 52.58 -12.99
N GLU A 5 -4.48 53.33 -11.98
CA GLU A 5 -3.73 52.79 -10.83
C GLU A 5 -4.60 51.95 -9.87
N ASP A 6 -5.92 52.20 -9.85
CA ASP A 6 -6.88 51.43 -9.04
C ASP A 6 -7.27 50.08 -9.69
N GLU A 7 -7.06 49.92 -11.00
CA GLU A 7 -7.34 48.67 -11.73
C GLU A 7 -6.14 47.70 -11.75
N GLU A 8 -4.91 48.22 -11.71
CA GLU A 8 -3.69 47.40 -11.55
C GLU A 8 -3.71 46.66 -10.20
N LYS A 9 -4.15 47.32 -9.12
CA LYS A 9 -4.38 46.70 -7.80
C LYS A 9 -5.53 45.69 -7.77
N LEU A 10 -6.52 45.80 -8.65
CA LEU A 10 -7.63 44.85 -8.77
C LEU A 10 -7.23 43.57 -9.52
N LEU A 11 -6.30 43.68 -10.48
CA LEU A 11 -5.69 42.55 -11.17
C LEU A 11 -4.60 41.87 -10.32
N GLU A 12 -3.81 42.62 -9.55
CA GLU A 12 -2.91 42.05 -8.53
C GLU A 12 -3.66 41.39 -7.38
N GLY A 13 -4.82 41.92 -6.99
CA GLY A 13 -5.71 41.33 -5.98
C GLY A 13 -6.37 40.00 -6.41
N ALA A 14 -6.27 39.62 -7.69
CA ALA A 14 -6.64 38.30 -8.20
C ALA A 14 -5.47 37.30 -8.10
N ARG A 15 -4.21 37.77 -8.03
CA ARG A 15 -3.02 36.92 -7.80
C ARG A 15 -2.87 36.45 -6.35
N SER A 16 -3.47 37.15 -5.38
CA SER A 16 -3.31 36.85 -3.94
C SER A 16 -4.41 35.98 -3.31
N ARG A 17 -5.35 35.42 -4.09
CA ARG A 17 -6.43 34.57 -3.58
C ARG A 17 -6.23 33.10 -3.90
N LEU A 18 -5.12 32.56 -3.41
CA LEU A 18 -4.89 31.12 -3.29
C LEU A 18 -4.56 30.80 -1.84
N THR A 19 -5.60 30.74 -1.01
CA THR A 19 -5.58 30.01 0.26
C THR A 19 -6.95 29.39 0.45
N PRO A 20 -7.06 28.07 0.64
CA PRO A 20 -8.35 27.41 0.77
C PRO A 20 -8.88 27.64 2.19
N GLY A 21 -9.95 28.42 2.29
CA GLY A 21 -10.74 28.53 3.49
C GLY A 21 -11.16 29.94 3.85
N GLN A 22 -12.10 30.53 3.10
CA GLN A 22 -12.98 31.55 3.66
C GLN A 22 -14.33 31.59 2.93
N LYS A 23 -15.39 31.54 3.75
CA LYS A 23 -16.79 31.50 3.37
C LYS A 23 -17.15 32.70 2.48
N LYS A 24 -17.99 32.40 1.47
CA LYS A 24 -18.70 33.35 0.61
C LYS A 24 -19.23 34.54 1.41
N THR A 25 -18.68 35.72 1.15
CA THR A 25 -19.32 37.00 1.48
C THR A 25 -19.08 37.98 0.33
N GLY A 26 -20.16 38.60 -0.13
CA GLY A 26 -20.12 39.82 -0.96
C GLY A 26 -20.02 39.61 -2.48
N THR A 27 -21.16 39.37 -3.13
CA THR A 27 -21.40 39.72 -4.53
C THR A 27 -21.25 41.25 -4.71
N LYS A 28 -20.01 41.74 -4.84
CA LYS A 28 -19.77 43.08 -5.39
C LYS A 28 -20.24 43.06 -6.85
N LYS A 29 -21.25 43.86 -7.17
CA LYS A 29 -21.77 44.13 -8.52
C LYS A 29 -20.62 44.18 -9.54
N ARG A 30 -20.46 43.12 -10.35
CA ARG A 30 -19.53 43.12 -11.48
C ARG A 30 -20.00 44.20 -12.49
N ARG A 31 -19.06 45.09 -12.84
CA ARG A 31 -19.26 46.34 -13.60
C ARG A 31 -19.78 46.04 -15.01
N GLY A 32 -20.52 46.98 -15.61
CA GLY A 32 -21.32 46.76 -16.83
C GLY A 32 -20.63 46.32 -18.13
N TRP A 33 -19.31 46.06 -18.15
CA TRP A 33 -18.61 45.56 -19.33
C TRP A 33 -18.99 44.11 -19.67
N GLU A 34 -19.00 43.20 -18.68
CA GLU A 34 -19.36 41.79 -18.89
C GLU A 34 -20.80 41.61 -19.43
N ARG A 35 -21.71 42.49 -19.01
CA ARG A 35 -23.10 42.50 -19.49
C ARG A 35 -23.23 43.04 -20.93
N ASP A 36 -22.40 44.02 -21.27
CA ASP A 36 -22.40 44.65 -22.59
C ASP A 36 -21.62 43.80 -23.62
N PHE A 37 -20.67 42.99 -23.16
CA PHE A 37 -19.72 42.22 -23.97
C PHE A 37 -19.58 40.77 -23.45
N PRO A 38 -20.49 39.86 -23.81
CA PRO A 38 -20.46 38.47 -23.35
C PRO A 38 -19.20 37.69 -23.75
N PHE A 39 -18.49 38.12 -24.81
CA PHE A 39 -17.26 37.47 -25.27
C PHE A 39 -16.14 37.52 -24.21
N LEU A 40 -16.14 38.51 -23.30
CA LEU A 40 -15.12 38.61 -22.25
C LEU A 40 -15.18 37.42 -21.29
N LEU A 41 -16.39 37.01 -20.87
CA LEU A 41 -16.57 35.83 -20.01
C LEU A 41 -16.16 34.54 -20.73
N HIS A 42 -16.48 34.44 -22.03
CA HIS A 42 -16.05 33.32 -22.87
C HIS A 42 -14.52 33.25 -22.96
N ASN A 43 -13.86 34.37 -23.28
CA ASN A 43 -12.41 34.44 -23.46
C ASN A 43 -11.65 34.15 -22.16
N VAL A 44 -12.14 34.66 -21.02
CA VAL A 44 -11.60 34.29 -19.70
C VAL A 44 -11.74 32.79 -19.46
N GLY A 45 -12.88 32.19 -19.85
CA GLY A 45 -13.06 30.74 -19.79
C GLY A 45 -12.02 29.97 -20.61
N ILE A 46 -11.82 30.36 -21.87
CA ILE A 46 -10.82 29.75 -22.76
C ILE A 46 -9.40 29.89 -22.19
N LEU A 47 -9.03 31.07 -21.69
CA LEU A 47 -7.71 31.26 -21.08
C LEU A 47 -7.50 30.41 -19.82
N GLU A 48 -8.55 30.19 -19.02
CA GLU A 48 -8.48 29.27 -17.88
C GLU A 48 -8.33 27.80 -18.35
N GLU A 49 -8.99 27.41 -19.45
CA GLU A 49 -8.79 26.09 -20.06
C GLU A 49 -7.35 25.91 -20.58
N VAL A 50 -6.81 26.90 -21.30
CA VAL A 50 -5.40 26.90 -21.76
C VAL A 50 -4.44 26.84 -20.57
N LYS A 51 -4.71 27.56 -19.48
CA LYS A 51 -3.89 27.53 -18.27
C LYS A 51 -3.92 26.15 -17.58
N GLN A 52 -5.08 25.49 -17.52
CA GLN A 52 -5.19 24.12 -17.00
C GLN A 52 -4.42 23.14 -17.88
N LEU A 53 -4.52 23.30 -19.20
CA LEU A 53 -3.78 22.50 -20.17
C LEU A 53 -2.27 22.68 -20.02
N GLN A 54 -1.81 23.92 -19.88
CA GLN A 54 -0.42 24.26 -19.57
C GLN A 54 0.03 23.63 -18.25
N ALA A 55 -0.81 23.63 -17.21
CA ALA A 55 -0.46 23.01 -15.94
C ALA A 55 -0.29 21.48 -16.03
N ARG A 56 -1.09 20.81 -16.88
CA ARG A 56 -1.03 19.37 -17.13
C ARG A 56 0.17 18.96 -17.98
N THR A 57 0.32 19.61 -19.14
CA THR A 57 1.34 19.30 -20.15
C THR A 57 2.70 19.93 -19.85
N ARG A 58 2.74 20.90 -18.91
CA ARG A 58 3.91 21.72 -18.56
C ARG A 58 4.53 22.46 -19.74
N ARG A 59 3.73 22.74 -20.79
CA ARG A 59 4.14 23.48 -21.97
C ARG A 59 3.96 24.99 -21.76
N HIS A 60 5.08 25.70 -21.68
CA HIS A 60 5.09 27.15 -21.41
C HIS A 60 4.61 28.00 -22.60
N ASP A 61 4.71 27.45 -23.80
CA ASP A 61 4.35 28.05 -25.09
C ASP A 61 2.84 28.14 -25.36
N LEU A 62 2.01 27.42 -24.59
CA LEU A 62 0.55 27.41 -24.79
C LEU A 62 -0.14 28.72 -24.37
N MET A 63 0.41 29.44 -23.38
CA MET A 63 -0.20 30.68 -22.91
C MET A 63 0.19 31.86 -23.83
N PRO A 64 -0.78 32.55 -24.44
CA PRO A 64 -0.49 33.71 -25.29
C PRO A 64 0.08 34.87 -24.45
N SER A 65 1.04 35.59 -25.01
CA SER A 65 1.54 36.84 -24.42
C SER A 65 0.50 37.95 -24.53
N GLU A 66 0.66 39.02 -23.74
CA GLU A 66 -0.20 40.21 -23.84
C GLU A 66 -0.20 40.82 -25.24
N ASP A 67 0.95 40.79 -25.93
CA ASP A 67 1.08 41.26 -27.32
C ASP A 67 0.23 40.41 -28.30
N VAL A 68 0.22 39.08 -28.14
CA VAL A 68 -0.59 38.18 -28.97
C VAL A 68 -2.09 38.43 -28.75
N LEU A 69 -2.49 38.63 -27.49
CA LEU A 69 -3.87 38.96 -27.16
C LEU A 69 -4.26 40.33 -27.73
N PHE A 70 -3.37 41.32 -27.66
CA PHE A 70 -3.57 42.64 -28.23
C PHE A 70 -3.76 42.56 -29.76
N ASP A 71 -2.85 41.91 -30.47
CA ASP A 71 -2.89 41.74 -31.92
C ASP A 71 -4.19 41.06 -32.40
N PHE A 72 -4.70 40.10 -31.62
CA PHE A 72 -5.97 39.44 -31.93
C PHE A 72 -7.15 40.42 -31.95
N PHE A 73 -7.22 41.32 -30.97
CA PHE A 73 -8.29 42.32 -30.87
C PHE A 73 -8.09 43.44 -31.90
N ASP A 74 -6.85 43.92 -32.08
CA ASP A 74 -6.51 45.00 -33.01
C ASP A 74 -6.87 44.66 -34.46
N ARG A 75 -6.65 43.41 -34.88
CA ARG A 75 -7.03 42.94 -36.23
C ARG A 75 -8.54 42.93 -36.48
N GLN A 76 -9.36 42.87 -35.44
CA GLN A 76 -10.82 42.74 -35.56
C GLN A 76 -11.58 44.03 -35.28
N ILE A 77 -11.04 44.90 -34.42
CA ILE A 77 -11.70 46.15 -34.02
C ILE A 77 -11.30 47.26 -35.01
N PRO A 78 -12.26 47.88 -35.72
CA PRO A 78 -11.96 49.01 -36.60
C PRO A 78 -11.27 50.18 -35.88
N ALA A 79 -10.30 50.81 -36.54
CA ALA A 79 -9.47 51.88 -35.98
C ALA A 79 -10.24 53.15 -35.55
N ASP A 80 -11.46 53.36 -36.04
CA ASP A 80 -12.34 54.48 -35.67
C ASP A 80 -13.06 54.28 -34.31
N ILE A 81 -12.95 53.07 -33.74
CA ILE A 81 -13.53 52.70 -32.45
C ILE A 81 -12.53 53.00 -31.33
N CYS A 82 -12.63 54.21 -30.80
CA CYS A 82 -11.78 54.70 -29.71
C CYS A 82 -12.51 54.89 -28.36
N ASP A 83 -13.80 54.55 -28.29
CA ASP A 83 -14.58 54.66 -27.06
C ASP A 83 -15.54 53.47 -26.85
N ARG A 84 -15.94 53.26 -25.59
CA ARG A 84 -16.78 52.14 -25.18
C ARG A 84 -18.16 52.12 -25.85
N GLN A 85 -18.76 53.28 -26.11
CA GLN A 85 -20.11 53.34 -26.70
C GLN A 85 -20.08 52.94 -28.17
N LYS A 86 -19.07 53.39 -28.91
CA LYS A 86 -18.81 52.96 -30.29
C LYS A 86 -18.55 51.46 -30.35
N LEU A 87 -17.71 50.93 -29.46
CA LEU A 87 -17.42 49.49 -29.38
C LEU A 87 -18.69 48.68 -29.14
N LYS A 88 -19.56 49.13 -28.22
CA LYS A 88 -20.84 48.47 -27.93
C LYS A 88 -21.76 48.42 -29.14
N LYS A 89 -21.96 49.56 -29.83
CA LYS A 89 -22.83 49.62 -31.02
C LYS A 89 -22.30 48.77 -32.15
N TRP A 90 -20.99 48.82 -32.40
CA TRP A 90 -20.33 47.99 -33.41
C TRP A 90 -20.46 46.51 -33.06
N PHE A 91 -20.09 46.09 -31.85
CA PHE A 91 -20.16 44.69 -31.41
C PHE A 91 -21.59 44.12 -31.54
N GLN A 92 -22.61 44.85 -31.08
CA GLN A 92 -24.01 44.41 -31.19
C GLN A 92 -24.51 44.25 -32.63
N ARG A 93 -23.94 45.00 -33.58
CA ARG A 93 -24.24 44.87 -35.00
C ARG A 93 -23.47 43.70 -35.61
N THR A 94 -22.17 43.61 -35.34
CA THR A 94 -21.26 42.63 -35.94
C THR A 94 -21.52 41.22 -35.43
N VAL A 95 -21.88 41.04 -34.16
CA VAL A 95 -22.17 39.72 -33.58
C VAL A 95 -23.39 39.04 -34.22
N ARG A 96 -24.31 39.80 -34.83
CA ARG A 96 -25.48 39.25 -35.55
C ARG A 96 -25.07 38.55 -36.85
N SER A 97 -24.02 39.05 -37.52
CA SER A 97 -23.48 38.47 -38.75
C SER A 97 -22.30 37.52 -38.52
N ASN A 98 -21.54 37.74 -37.44
CA ASN A 98 -20.41 36.90 -37.03
C ASN A 98 -20.47 36.64 -35.51
N PRO A 99 -21.15 35.55 -35.06
CA PRO A 99 -21.26 35.20 -33.65
C PRO A 99 -19.94 34.92 -32.93
N GLY A 100 -18.86 34.64 -33.67
CA GLY A 100 -17.51 34.36 -33.17
C GLY A 100 -16.63 35.60 -33.00
N VAL A 101 -17.11 36.80 -33.35
CA VAL A 101 -16.28 38.01 -33.30
C VAL A 101 -15.74 38.28 -31.88
N LEU A 102 -14.44 38.58 -31.79
CA LEU A 102 -13.70 38.76 -30.53
C LEU A 102 -13.72 37.56 -29.57
N ARG A 103 -14.15 36.37 -30.00
CA ARG A 103 -14.13 35.16 -29.18
C ARG A 103 -12.88 34.34 -29.46
N PHE A 104 -12.19 33.93 -28.40
CA PHE A 104 -11.13 32.94 -28.49
C PHE A 104 -11.69 31.56 -28.79
N GLU A 105 -10.93 30.77 -29.52
CA GLU A 105 -11.17 29.34 -29.74
C GLU A 105 -9.96 28.57 -29.22
N LEU A 106 -10.20 27.42 -28.57
CA LEU A 106 -9.11 26.62 -27.98
C LEU A 106 -8.09 26.16 -29.03
N SER A 107 -8.57 25.85 -30.24
CA SER A 107 -7.77 25.48 -31.42
C SER A 107 -6.77 26.56 -31.86
N GLN A 108 -6.93 27.81 -31.40
CA GLN A 108 -5.97 28.89 -31.67
C GLN A 108 -4.71 28.76 -30.82
N PHE A 109 -4.76 27.99 -29.73
CA PHE A 109 -3.67 27.83 -28.78
C PHE A 109 -3.14 26.39 -28.70
N THR A 110 -3.90 25.40 -29.17
CA THR A 110 -3.49 23.99 -29.14
C THR A 110 -4.05 23.21 -30.33
N ASP A 111 -3.36 22.14 -30.73
CA ASP A 111 -3.83 21.25 -31.79
C ASP A 111 -5.02 20.40 -31.33
N PRO A 112 -6.05 20.18 -32.18
CA PRO A 112 -7.20 19.37 -31.83
C PRO A 112 -6.85 17.92 -31.50
N ASP A 113 -5.85 17.34 -32.16
CA ASP A 113 -5.39 15.96 -31.91
C ASP A 113 -4.71 15.81 -30.55
N GLN A 114 -4.23 16.92 -29.97
CA GLN A 114 -3.69 16.92 -28.62
C GLN A 114 -4.79 16.99 -27.55
N LEU A 115 -6.07 17.24 -27.91
CA LEU A 115 -7.19 17.36 -26.97
C LEU A 115 -7.84 16.02 -26.58
N GLU A 116 -7.43 14.88 -27.14
CA GLU A 116 -7.88 13.53 -26.72
C GLU A 116 -7.29 13.10 -25.36
N GLU A 117 -7.20 14.04 -24.42
CA GLU A 117 -6.41 14.06 -23.17
C GLU A 117 -6.99 13.26 -22.00
N GLY A 118 -8.19 12.71 -22.13
CA GLY A 118 -8.89 12.09 -21.00
C GLY A 118 -8.11 10.95 -20.35
N SER A 119 -7.28 10.23 -21.14
CA SER A 119 -6.48 9.11 -20.67
C SER A 119 -5.07 9.52 -20.18
N GLU A 120 -4.44 10.52 -20.79
CA GLU A 120 -3.05 10.89 -20.48
C GLU A 120 -2.93 11.74 -19.20
N TYR A 121 -3.89 12.64 -18.98
CA TYR A 121 -3.91 13.55 -17.82
C TYR A 121 -5.24 13.43 -17.08
N PRO A 122 -5.48 12.29 -16.40
CA PRO A 122 -6.77 12.02 -15.78
C PRO A 122 -7.07 12.99 -14.63
N SER A 123 -8.34 13.26 -14.38
CA SER A 123 -8.77 14.06 -13.23
C SER A 123 -8.71 13.29 -11.91
N HIS A 124 -8.67 11.96 -11.98
CA HIS A 124 -8.62 11.07 -10.82
C HIS A 124 -7.59 9.96 -11.04
N LEU A 125 -6.96 9.53 -9.96
CA LEU A 125 -6.10 8.36 -9.90
C LEU A 125 -6.91 7.20 -9.30
N GLU A 126 -7.05 6.11 -10.06
CA GLU A 126 -7.60 4.86 -9.55
C GLU A 126 -6.51 4.08 -8.79
N CYS A 127 -6.68 3.94 -7.47
CA CYS A 127 -5.71 3.26 -6.61
C CYS A 127 -6.43 2.36 -5.61
N GLN A 128 -6.21 1.04 -5.68
CA GLN A 128 -6.78 0.06 -4.75
C GLN A 128 -8.31 0.19 -4.58
N GLY A 129 -9.04 0.48 -5.66
CA GLY A 129 -10.50 0.67 -5.66
C GLY A 129 -10.96 2.04 -5.12
N MET A 130 -10.04 2.97 -4.87
CA MET A 130 -10.33 4.38 -4.59
C MET A 130 -10.16 5.22 -5.86
N SER A 131 -11.08 6.16 -6.07
CA SER A 131 -10.94 7.21 -7.08
C SER A 131 -10.47 8.49 -6.39
N LEU A 132 -9.18 8.83 -6.54
CA LEU A 132 -8.51 9.91 -5.83
C LEU A 132 -8.34 11.15 -6.72
N PRO A 133 -8.84 12.34 -6.34
CA PRO A 133 -8.74 13.51 -7.20
C PRO A 133 -7.29 13.97 -7.37
N LEU A 134 -6.95 14.31 -8.62
CA LEU A 134 -5.67 14.87 -9.02
C LEU A 134 -5.78 16.38 -9.25
N SER A 135 -4.75 17.11 -8.84
CA SER A 135 -4.60 18.53 -9.12
C SER A 135 -3.25 18.78 -9.79
N TYR A 136 -3.27 19.61 -10.83
CA TYR A 136 -2.11 19.93 -11.66
C TYR A 136 -1.73 21.37 -11.45
N GLN A 137 -0.45 21.61 -11.17
CA GLN A 137 0.09 22.96 -10.97
C GLN A 137 1.45 23.09 -11.65
N LEU A 138 1.64 24.19 -12.36
CA LEU A 138 2.91 24.60 -12.94
C LEU A 138 3.39 25.84 -12.18
N ASP A 139 4.17 25.61 -11.13
CA ASP A 139 4.69 26.66 -10.26
C ASP A 139 6.13 26.32 -9.84
N PRO A 140 7.10 26.48 -10.76
CA PRO A 140 8.48 26.02 -10.55
C PRO A 140 9.07 26.56 -9.24
N GLY A 141 9.56 25.64 -8.39
CA GLY A 141 10.19 25.98 -7.11
C GLY A 141 9.22 26.07 -5.93
N ARG A 142 7.91 25.82 -6.13
CA ARG A 142 6.95 25.64 -5.03
C ARG A 142 6.72 24.18 -4.70
N ASP A 143 6.38 23.91 -3.43
CA ASP A 143 6.12 22.56 -2.95
C ASP A 143 4.97 21.85 -3.67
N ALA A 144 3.97 22.60 -4.16
CA ALA A 144 2.83 22.05 -4.88
C ALA A 144 3.06 21.83 -6.39
N ASP A 145 4.25 22.15 -6.93
CA ASP A 145 4.55 21.98 -8.35
C ASP A 145 4.45 20.52 -8.79
N GLY A 146 3.87 20.32 -9.99
CA GLY A 146 3.62 19.02 -10.58
C GLY A 146 2.21 18.51 -10.31
N VAL A 147 2.11 17.21 -10.05
CA VAL A 147 0.82 16.53 -9.86
C VAL A 147 0.64 16.19 -8.39
N THR A 148 -0.45 16.70 -7.80
CA THR A 148 -0.82 16.42 -6.42
C THR A 148 -2.03 15.49 -6.37
N VAL A 149 -1.87 14.34 -5.72
CA VAL A 149 -2.95 13.40 -5.41
C VAL A 149 -3.50 13.69 -4.02
N SER A 150 -4.81 13.90 -3.91
CA SER A 150 -5.47 14.13 -2.62
C SER A 150 -6.06 12.82 -2.10
N VAL A 151 -5.72 12.46 -0.86
CA VAL A 151 -6.13 11.21 -0.21
C VAL A 151 -6.71 11.51 1.17
N PRO A 152 -7.84 10.92 1.58
CA PRO A 152 -8.32 11.07 2.94
C PRO A 152 -7.41 10.30 3.90
N VAL A 153 -7.33 10.76 5.15
CA VAL A 153 -6.45 10.17 6.16
C VAL A 153 -6.62 8.65 6.31
N GLU A 154 -7.84 8.14 6.15
CA GLU A 154 -8.18 6.72 6.24
C GLU A 154 -7.66 5.91 5.05
N GLY A 155 -7.57 6.52 3.87
CA GLY A 155 -7.07 5.90 2.63
C GLY A 155 -5.55 5.94 2.50
N LEU A 156 -4.84 6.68 3.37
CA LEU A 156 -3.38 6.83 3.31
C LEU A 156 -2.63 5.49 3.44
N GLY A 157 -3.18 4.55 4.22
CA GLY A 157 -2.65 3.19 4.37
C GLY A 157 -2.79 2.32 3.12
N LEU A 158 -3.73 2.65 2.24
CA LEU A 158 -4.03 1.89 1.01
C LEU A 158 -3.13 2.27 -0.17
N LEU A 159 -2.50 3.45 -0.13
CA LEU A 159 -1.61 3.88 -1.21
C LEU A 159 -0.40 2.96 -1.38
N ASN A 160 -0.11 2.57 -2.61
CA ASN A 160 1.09 1.82 -2.96
C ASN A 160 2.16 2.78 -3.53
N SER A 161 3.33 2.84 -2.89
CA SER A 161 4.46 3.67 -3.34
C SER A 161 4.93 3.30 -4.76
N GLN A 162 4.91 2.02 -5.13
CA GLN A 162 5.25 1.56 -6.47
C GLN A 162 4.27 2.09 -7.52
N GLN A 163 2.97 2.08 -7.21
CA GLN A 163 1.96 2.61 -8.12
C GLN A 163 2.12 4.12 -8.30
N LEU A 164 2.39 4.86 -7.20
CA LEU A 164 2.67 6.30 -7.27
C LEU A 164 3.95 6.64 -8.04
N THR A 165 4.89 5.69 -8.18
CA THR A 165 6.10 5.91 -8.96
C THR A 165 5.79 6.10 -10.45
N TRP A 166 4.70 5.56 -10.96
CA TRP A 166 4.30 5.71 -12.36
C TRP A 166 3.87 7.13 -12.75
N LEU A 167 3.41 7.93 -11.80
CA LEU A 167 2.77 9.22 -12.06
C LEU A 167 1.55 9.08 -13.01
N VAL A 168 1.15 10.15 -13.68
CA VAL A 168 0.11 10.12 -14.74
C VAL A 168 0.72 9.74 -16.08
N PRO A 169 -0.02 9.05 -16.98
CA PRO A 169 0.52 8.54 -18.24
C PRO A 169 1.22 9.59 -19.10
N GLY A 170 0.67 10.81 -19.22
CA GLY A 170 1.22 11.89 -20.04
C GLY A 170 2.60 12.40 -19.59
N LEU A 171 3.01 12.11 -18.34
CA LEU A 171 4.32 12.52 -17.82
C LEU A 171 5.33 11.36 -17.74
N VAL A 172 4.93 10.14 -18.14
CA VAL A 172 5.80 8.95 -18.08
C VAL A 172 7.00 9.11 -19.00
N GLU A 173 6.82 9.59 -20.24
CA GLU A 173 7.92 9.80 -21.19
C GLU A 173 8.97 10.78 -20.64
N GLN A 174 8.51 11.90 -20.09
CA GLN A 174 9.39 12.90 -19.48
C GLN A 174 10.12 12.31 -18.26
N LYS A 175 9.42 11.52 -17.43
CA LYS A 175 10.02 10.82 -16.31
C LYS A 175 11.09 9.81 -16.73
N VAL A 176 10.81 9.01 -17.75
CA VAL A 176 11.77 8.06 -18.33
C VAL A 176 12.99 8.80 -18.88
N THR A 177 12.80 9.93 -19.53
CA THR A 177 13.90 10.76 -20.03
C THR A 177 14.84 11.19 -18.89
N GLU A 178 14.29 11.70 -17.78
CA GLU A 178 15.11 12.10 -16.63
C GLU A 178 15.71 10.90 -15.89
N LEU A 179 15.03 9.76 -15.83
CA LEU A 179 15.59 8.52 -15.28
C LEU A 179 16.80 8.03 -16.10
N ILE A 180 16.73 8.07 -17.44
CA ILE A 180 17.88 7.75 -18.29
C ILE A 180 19.03 8.73 -18.02
N ARG A 181 18.73 10.01 -17.82
CA ARG A 181 19.73 11.03 -17.47
C ARG A 181 20.29 10.86 -16.07
N SER A 182 19.62 10.18 -15.15
CA SER A 182 20.15 9.93 -13.80
C SER A 182 21.03 8.68 -13.71
N LEU A 183 21.09 7.87 -14.78
CA LEU A 183 21.96 6.69 -14.83
C LEU A 183 23.45 7.05 -14.72
N PRO A 184 24.29 6.14 -14.18
CA PRO A 184 25.74 6.28 -14.19
C PRO A 184 26.30 6.57 -15.59
N ARG A 185 27.38 7.35 -15.65
CA ARG A 185 27.95 7.87 -16.91
C ARG A 185 28.21 6.79 -17.97
N GLU A 186 28.71 5.63 -17.56
CA GLU A 186 29.02 4.52 -18.47
C GLU A 186 27.77 3.91 -19.11
N GLN A 187 26.68 3.78 -18.35
CA GLN A 187 25.39 3.30 -18.86
C GLN A 187 24.70 4.37 -19.71
N ARG A 188 24.68 5.63 -19.26
CA ARG A 188 24.01 6.76 -19.92
C ARG A 188 24.47 6.98 -21.36
N ARG A 189 25.75 6.74 -21.66
CA ARG A 189 26.33 6.89 -23.02
C ARG A 189 25.63 6.04 -24.07
N GLN A 190 25.02 4.93 -23.66
CA GLN A 190 24.38 3.95 -24.55
C GLN A 190 22.97 4.41 -24.98
N PHE A 191 22.43 5.44 -24.34
CA PHE A 191 21.07 5.94 -24.52
C PHE A 191 21.06 7.41 -24.95
N ILE A 192 22.10 7.88 -25.64
CA ILE A 192 22.16 9.24 -26.18
C ILE A 192 21.65 9.21 -27.63
N PRO A 193 20.64 10.02 -28.00
CA PRO A 193 19.92 11.02 -27.19
C PRO A 193 18.84 10.42 -26.25
N ALA A 194 18.85 10.82 -24.97
CA ALA A 194 17.90 10.30 -23.97
C ALA A 194 16.41 10.48 -24.35
N PRO A 195 15.99 11.62 -24.95
CA PRO A 195 14.59 11.79 -25.37
C PRO A 195 14.15 10.81 -26.47
N ASP A 196 15.07 10.35 -27.31
CA ASP A 196 14.74 9.42 -28.41
C ASP A 196 14.54 8.02 -27.86
N THR A 197 15.41 7.59 -26.94
CA THR A 197 15.24 6.33 -26.21
C THR A 197 13.97 6.33 -25.37
N ALA A 198 13.67 7.44 -24.68
CA ALA A 198 12.44 7.55 -23.89
C ALA A 198 11.18 7.41 -24.76
N ARG A 199 11.12 8.09 -25.91
CA ARG A 199 10.02 7.95 -26.90
C ARG A 199 9.86 6.53 -27.41
N GLN A 200 10.96 5.78 -27.55
CA GLN A 200 10.91 4.38 -27.96
C GLN A 200 10.42 3.44 -26.85
N VAL A 201 10.79 3.70 -25.60
CA VAL A 201 10.58 2.78 -24.47
C VAL A 201 9.26 3.04 -23.76
N ALA A 202 8.85 4.30 -23.59
CA ALA A 202 7.65 4.66 -22.84
C ALA A 202 6.37 3.93 -23.32
N PRO A 203 6.11 3.77 -24.63
CA PRO A 203 4.93 3.05 -25.12
C PRO A 203 4.95 1.53 -24.84
N GLN A 204 6.12 0.96 -24.53
CA GLN A 204 6.27 -0.47 -24.24
C GLN A 204 6.06 -0.79 -22.75
N LEU A 205 6.03 0.23 -21.90
CA LEU A 205 5.81 0.08 -20.47
C LEU A 205 4.33 -0.23 -20.20
N LYS A 206 4.08 -1.21 -19.33
CA LYS A 206 2.73 -1.50 -18.84
C LYS A 206 2.43 -0.61 -17.66
N HIS A 207 1.83 0.56 -17.93
CA HIS A 207 1.52 1.57 -16.90
C HIS A 207 0.70 0.97 -15.76
N GLY A 208 1.10 1.26 -14.52
CA GLY A 208 0.43 0.80 -13.31
C GLY A 208 0.68 -0.66 -12.92
N GLU A 209 1.34 -1.47 -13.76
CA GLU A 209 1.69 -2.86 -13.43
C GLU A 209 3.07 -2.93 -12.76
N GLY A 210 3.14 -3.31 -11.48
CA GLY A 210 4.42 -3.46 -10.78
C GLY A 210 5.24 -2.17 -10.69
N SER A 211 6.57 -2.30 -10.73
CA SER A 211 7.51 -1.18 -10.56
C SER A 211 7.97 -0.60 -11.89
N LEU A 212 7.79 0.71 -12.09
CA LEU A 212 8.30 1.46 -13.25
C LEU A 212 9.80 1.21 -13.46
N ASN A 213 10.59 1.34 -12.38
CA ASN A 213 12.05 1.21 -12.46
C ASN A 213 12.46 -0.20 -12.88
N SER A 214 11.75 -1.22 -12.42
CA SER A 214 12.02 -2.61 -12.79
C SER A 214 11.71 -2.89 -14.26
N GLN A 215 10.54 -2.45 -14.74
CA GLN A 215 10.20 -2.59 -16.16
C GLN A 215 11.16 -1.80 -17.05
N LEU A 216 11.51 -0.57 -16.65
CA LEU A 216 12.42 0.28 -17.41
C LEU A 216 13.82 -0.32 -17.48
N ALA A 217 14.37 -0.79 -16.36
CA ALA A 217 15.68 -1.45 -16.31
C ALA A 217 15.73 -2.67 -17.25
N GLU A 218 14.67 -3.48 -17.26
CA GLU A 218 14.57 -4.63 -18.15
C GLU A 218 14.57 -4.22 -19.63
N LEU A 219 13.79 -3.20 -20.01
CA LEU A 219 13.73 -2.72 -21.39
C LEU A 219 15.05 -2.08 -21.83
N LEU A 220 15.68 -1.25 -20.99
CA LEU A 220 16.98 -0.65 -21.28
C LEU A 220 18.09 -1.70 -21.39
N SER A 221 18.03 -2.75 -20.57
CA SER A 221 18.98 -3.87 -20.67
C SER A 221 18.88 -4.60 -22.01
N ARG A 222 17.64 -4.79 -22.51
CA ARG A 222 17.42 -5.41 -23.82
C ARG A 222 17.90 -4.54 -24.98
N ILE A 223 17.71 -3.22 -24.90
CA ILE A 223 18.15 -2.28 -25.93
C ILE A 223 19.67 -2.19 -26.00
N SER A 224 20.33 -2.11 -24.84
CA SER A 224 21.78 -1.93 -24.77
C SER A 224 22.59 -3.22 -24.85
N GLY A 225 21.97 -4.37 -24.54
CA GLY A 225 22.66 -5.65 -24.36
C GLY A 225 23.47 -5.77 -23.05
N ASN A 226 23.49 -4.72 -22.23
CA ASN A 226 24.18 -4.69 -20.94
C ASN A 226 23.16 -4.69 -19.79
N PRO A 227 23.46 -5.31 -18.63
CA PRO A 227 22.54 -5.29 -17.50
C PRO A 227 22.44 -3.89 -16.89
N VAL A 228 21.23 -3.35 -16.85
CA VAL A 228 20.81 -2.18 -16.07
C VAL A 228 19.96 -2.70 -14.91
N GLN A 229 20.25 -2.26 -13.69
CA GLN A 229 19.49 -2.64 -12.50
C GLN A 229 18.56 -1.50 -12.06
N PRO A 230 17.43 -1.80 -11.41
CA PRO A 230 16.53 -0.76 -10.88
C PRO A 230 17.20 0.20 -9.90
N GLU A 231 18.23 -0.27 -9.18
CA GLU A 231 19.00 0.51 -8.22
C GLU A 231 20.01 1.48 -8.87
N ASP A 232 20.27 1.34 -10.18
CA ASP A 232 21.18 2.23 -10.91
C ASP A 232 20.57 3.61 -11.13
N PHE A 233 19.24 3.75 -11.06
CA PHE A 233 18.56 5.04 -11.22
C PHE A 233 18.75 5.91 -9.97
N GLN A 234 19.40 7.07 -10.14
CA GLN A 234 19.57 8.04 -9.06
C GLN A 234 18.28 8.85 -8.90
N LEU A 235 17.35 8.31 -8.11
CA LEU A 235 16.03 8.92 -7.96
C LEU A 235 16.11 10.33 -7.42
N ASP A 236 17.05 10.63 -6.51
CA ASP A 236 17.25 11.94 -5.89
C ASP A 236 17.60 13.07 -6.87
N GLU A 237 18.10 12.75 -8.07
CA GLU A 237 18.34 13.73 -9.12
C GLU A 237 17.08 14.09 -9.93
N LEU A 238 15.99 13.35 -9.75
CA LEU A 238 14.75 13.61 -10.49
C LEU A 238 14.12 14.94 -10.06
N PRO A 239 13.67 15.76 -11.02
CA PRO A 239 12.85 16.92 -10.73
C PRO A 239 11.62 16.58 -9.89
N ASP A 240 11.32 17.46 -8.93
CA ASP A 240 10.24 17.28 -7.95
C ASP A 240 8.86 17.10 -8.59
N PHE A 241 8.61 17.74 -9.74
CA PHE A 241 7.34 17.63 -10.46
C PHE A 241 7.11 16.28 -11.15
N LEU A 242 8.16 15.44 -11.26
CA LEU A 242 8.09 14.06 -11.77
C LEU A 242 7.87 13.03 -10.65
N ARG A 243 7.44 13.52 -9.49
CA ARG A 243 6.98 12.71 -8.35
C ARG A 243 5.60 13.21 -7.95
N PHE A 244 4.70 12.28 -7.61
CA PHE A 244 3.42 12.69 -7.01
C PHE A 244 3.70 13.42 -5.70
N ASN A 245 3.01 14.52 -5.52
CA ASN A 245 2.87 15.14 -4.22
C ASN A 245 1.60 14.56 -3.56
N VAL A 246 1.73 13.98 -2.37
CA VAL A 246 0.63 13.34 -1.65
C VAL A 246 0.06 14.32 -0.64
N ARG A 247 -1.17 14.77 -0.88
CA ARG A 247 -1.92 15.65 0.03
C ARG A 247 -2.89 14.83 0.84
N VAL A 248 -2.70 14.80 2.15
CA VAL A 248 -3.61 14.15 3.08
C VAL A 248 -4.66 15.14 3.56
N VAL A 249 -5.93 14.82 3.34
CA VAL A 249 -7.06 15.66 3.73
C VAL A 249 -7.84 15.06 4.89
N ASP A 250 -8.41 15.93 5.71
CA ASP A 250 -9.42 15.54 6.69
C ASP A 250 -10.79 15.31 6.03
N GLN A 251 -11.75 14.88 6.84
CA GLN A 251 -13.15 14.68 6.44
C GLN A 251 -13.86 15.92 5.87
N ASN A 252 -13.38 17.13 6.14
CA ASN A 252 -13.90 18.38 5.61
C ASN A 252 -13.17 18.82 4.33
N GLY A 253 -12.20 18.04 3.86
CA GLY A 253 -11.33 18.39 2.72
C GLY A 253 -10.20 19.35 3.08
N LYS A 254 -9.93 19.60 4.36
CA LYS A 254 -8.81 20.45 4.79
C LYS A 254 -7.51 19.65 4.75
N THR A 255 -6.46 20.20 4.13
CA THR A 255 -5.12 19.60 4.14
C THR A 255 -4.59 19.48 5.58
N LEU A 256 -4.21 18.25 5.95
CA LEU A 256 -3.53 17.92 7.20
C LEU A 256 -2.01 17.95 7.00
N GLU A 257 -1.53 17.25 5.98
CA GLU A 257 -0.12 17.06 5.65
C GLU A 257 0.04 16.94 4.14
N GLU A 258 1.21 17.31 3.63
CA GLU A 258 1.56 17.23 2.21
C GLU A 258 3.03 16.80 2.07
N GLY A 259 3.37 16.10 0.99
CA GLY A 259 4.75 15.71 0.71
C GLY A 259 4.91 14.64 -0.36
N ARG A 260 6.10 14.55 -0.94
CA ARG A 260 6.44 13.62 -2.03
C ARG A 260 6.88 12.24 -1.57
N ASN A 261 7.24 12.09 -0.29
CA ASN A 261 7.59 10.81 0.31
C ASN A 261 6.41 10.26 1.12
N LEU A 262 5.75 9.23 0.58
CA LEU A 262 4.57 8.62 1.19
C LEU A 262 4.83 8.09 2.61
N ASP A 263 5.99 7.51 2.87
CA ASP A 263 6.30 6.92 4.18
C ASP A 263 6.55 8.00 5.24
N GLU A 264 7.19 9.11 4.85
CA GLU A 264 7.33 10.26 5.74
C GLU A 264 5.97 10.91 6.04
N VAL A 265 5.12 11.08 5.03
CA VAL A 265 3.76 11.60 5.20
C VAL A 265 2.98 10.70 6.16
N ARG A 266 3.04 9.37 5.99
CA ARG A 266 2.45 8.40 6.93
C ARG A 266 2.96 8.58 8.35
N HIS A 267 4.26 8.75 8.53
CA HIS A 267 4.84 8.95 9.85
C HIS A 267 4.40 10.26 10.52
N ARG A 268 4.32 11.37 9.77
CA ARG A 268 3.83 12.67 10.28
C ARG A 268 2.35 12.59 10.66
N VAL A 269 1.52 12.01 9.80
CA VAL A 269 0.09 11.82 10.04
C VAL A 269 -0.15 10.93 11.27
N ALA A 270 0.56 9.80 11.40
CA ALA A 270 0.42 8.89 12.53
C ALA A 270 0.78 9.53 13.89
N ARG A 271 1.70 10.52 13.90
CA ARG A 271 2.04 11.29 15.11
C ARG A 271 1.02 12.37 15.45
N SER A 272 0.36 12.95 14.45
CA SER A 272 -0.64 14.02 14.63
C SER A 272 -2.07 13.50 14.91
N SER A 273 -2.36 12.26 14.52
CA SER A 273 -3.73 11.71 14.52
C SER A 273 -4.09 11.08 15.87
N THR A 274 -4.49 11.91 16.84
CA THR A 274 -5.18 11.50 18.09
C THR A 274 -6.67 11.87 18.10
N ALA A 275 -7.26 12.23 16.96
CA ALA A 275 -8.65 12.68 16.89
C ALA A 275 -9.63 11.53 16.63
N SER A 276 -10.56 11.33 17.56
CA SER A 276 -11.73 10.45 17.40
C SER A 276 -12.56 10.85 16.18
N VAL A 277 -12.72 9.91 15.26
CA VAL A 277 -13.45 10.07 14.00
C VAL A 277 -14.97 9.99 14.24
N PRO A 278 -15.78 10.93 13.73
CA PRO A 278 -17.23 10.79 13.62
C PRO A 278 -17.57 9.61 12.69
N VAL A 279 -18.30 8.66 13.26
CA VAL A 279 -18.65 7.38 12.64
C VAL A 279 -19.87 7.59 11.73
N ASP A 280 -19.76 7.18 10.46
CA ASP A 280 -20.90 7.09 9.55
C ASP A 280 -22.00 6.20 10.21
N PRO A 281 -23.30 6.50 10.11
CA PRO A 281 -24.35 5.62 10.63
C PRO A 281 -24.19 4.14 10.22
N GLN A 282 -23.78 3.85 8.98
CA GLN A 282 -23.50 2.49 8.51
C GLN A 282 -22.28 1.88 9.21
N GLU A 283 -21.25 2.70 9.43
CA GLU A 283 -20.04 2.30 10.15
C GLU A 283 -20.32 2.06 11.65
N LYS A 284 -21.29 2.75 12.23
CA LYS A 284 -21.66 2.59 13.65
C LYS A 284 -22.31 1.22 13.90
N GLN A 285 -23.10 0.75 12.94
CA GLN A 285 -23.67 -0.61 12.98
C GLN A 285 -22.60 -1.69 12.76
N LEU A 286 -21.52 -1.35 12.06
CA LEU A 286 -20.36 -2.21 11.79
C LEU A 286 -19.23 -2.09 12.84
N ARG A 287 -19.40 -1.27 13.88
CA ARG A 287 -18.45 -1.12 15.00
C ARG A 287 -19.08 -1.53 16.32
N ARG A 288 -19.68 -2.72 16.34
CA ARG A 288 -20.24 -3.35 17.55
C ARG A 288 -19.12 -4.00 18.35
N SER A 289 -19.20 -3.92 19.68
CA SER A 289 -18.22 -4.53 20.60
C SER A 289 -18.92 -5.45 21.59
N LYS A 290 -18.13 -6.20 22.37
CA LYS A 290 -18.62 -7.12 23.41
C LYS A 290 -19.54 -8.23 22.89
N ILE A 291 -19.32 -8.68 21.66
CA ILE A 291 -20.07 -9.78 21.06
C ILE A 291 -19.53 -11.10 21.60
N THR A 292 -20.43 -12.00 21.99
CA THR A 292 -20.08 -13.34 22.52
C THR A 292 -20.79 -14.48 21.80
N LYS A 293 -21.72 -14.17 20.89
CA LYS A 293 -22.45 -15.12 20.05
C LYS A 293 -22.68 -14.51 18.67
N TRP A 294 -22.81 -15.34 17.66
CA TRP A 294 -23.21 -14.91 16.33
C TRP A 294 -24.62 -14.32 16.37
N ASP A 295 -24.75 -13.06 16.00
CA ASP A 295 -26.01 -12.32 15.92
C ASP A 295 -26.05 -11.40 14.70
N PHE A 296 -25.34 -11.80 13.65
CA PHE A 296 -25.24 -11.08 12.38
C PHE A 296 -26.10 -11.78 11.33
N ASP A 297 -26.76 -11.02 10.48
CA ASP A 297 -27.36 -11.57 9.26
C ASP A 297 -26.24 -12.01 8.30
N GLU A 298 -25.36 -11.05 7.97
CA GLU A 298 -24.18 -11.25 7.13
C GLU A 298 -23.04 -10.29 7.54
N ILE A 299 -21.79 -10.76 7.41
CA ILE A 299 -20.58 -9.95 7.44
C ILE A 299 -20.05 -9.81 6.00
N PRO A 300 -20.35 -8.72 5.28
CA PRO A 300 -20.00 -8.60 3.87
C PRO A 300 -18.48 -8.57 3.67
N VAL A 301 -18.03 -9.01 2.49
CA VAL A 301 -16.59 -9.07 2.14
C VAL A 301 -15.98 -7.68 2.08
N GLN A 302 -16.72 -6.73 1.49
CA GLN A 302 -16.33 -5.35 1.30
C GLN A 302 -17.57 -4.46 1.40
N ILE A 303 -17.37 -3.26 1.92
CA ILE A 303 -18.32 -2.15 1.86
C ILE A 303 -17.63 -0.92 1.29
N THR A 304 -18.41 0.05 0.83
CA THR A 304 -17.89 1.35 0.35
C THR A 304 -18.28 2.42 1.35
N LEU A 305 -17.29 3.11 1.90
CA LEU A 305 -17.48 4.29 2.75
C LEU A 305 -17.25 5.56 1.94
N THR A 306 -18.03 6.61 2.20
CA THR A 306 -17.79 7.91 1.57
C THR A 306 -17.16 8.88 2.58
N ARG A 307 -15.93 9.34 2.31
CA ARG A 307 -15.16 10.26 3.18
C ARG A 307 -14.62 11.42 2.37
N ALA A 308 -14.88 12.66 2.81
CA ALA A 308 -14.51 13.88 2.08
C ALA A 308 -14.95 13.85 0.59
N GLY A 309 -16.09 13.24 0.28
CA GLY A 309 -16.60 13.08 -1.08
C GLY A 309 -15.95 11.96 -1.90
N MET A 310 -15.00 11.21 -1.32
CA MET A 310 -14.29 10.09 -1.97
C MET A 310 -14.83 8.74 -1.49
N ASN A 311 -14.91 7.78 -2.40
CA ASN A 311 -15.31 6.40 -2.09
C ASN A 311 -14.09 5.58 -1.67
N LEU A 312 -14.17 5.00 -0.49
CA LEU A 312 -13.12 4.18 0.12
C LEU A 312 -13.65 2.75 0.34
N PRO A 313 -12.96 1.73 -0.18
CA PRO A 313 -13.27 0.36 0.21
C PRO A 313 -12.89 0.14 1.67
N ALA A 314 -13.78 -0.49 2.42
CA ALA A 314 -13.51 -0.95 3.78
C ALA A 314 -13.93 -2.42 3.90
N PHE A 315 -13.17 -3.18 4.69
CA PHE A 315 -13.31 -4.63 4.76
C PHE A 315 -13.73 -5.06 6.17
N PRO A 316 -15.01 -5.41 6.39
CA PRO A 316 -15.49 -5.85 7.69
C PRO A 316 -14.85 -7.15 8.16
N ALA A 317 -14.50 -7.18 9.44
CA ALA A 317 -13.89 -8.33 10.11
C ALA A 317 -14.31 -8.40 11.58
N LEU A 318 -14.18 -9.59 12.17
CA LEU A 318 -14.30 -9.78 13.62
C LEU A 318 -12.92 -9.75 14.25
N LYS A 319 -12.70 -8.86 15.21
CA LYS A 319 -11.48 -8.76 16.00
C LYS A 319 -11.65 -9.51 17.31
N ASP A 320 -10.64 -10.29 17.67
CA ASP A 320 -10.53 -10.96 18.98
C ASP A 320 -10.08 -9.93 20.04
N ASP A 321 -10.95 -9.66 21.02
CA ASP A 321 -10.67 -8.78 22.18
C ASP A 321 -10.36 -9.58 23.46
N GLY A 322 -10.09 -10.88 23.34
CA GLY A 322 -9.70 -11.76 24.44
C GLY A 322 -10.89 -12.36 25.18
N LEU A 323 -11.79 -11.56 25.75
CA LEU A 323 -13.01 -12.05 26.42
C LEU A 323 -14.24 -12.03 25.50
N THR A 324 -14.21 -11.18 24.49
CA THR A 324 -15.30 -10.96 23.53
C THR A 324 -14.71 -10.78 22.14
N VAL A 325 -15.57 -10.61 21.14
CA VAL A 325 -15.16 -10.12 19.82
C VAL A 325 -15.82 -8.77 19.51
N SER A 326 -15.21 -8.01 18.62
CA SER A 326 -15.76 -6.78 18.08
C SER A 326 -15.80 -6.82 16.56
N LEU A 327 -16.84 -6.23 15.99
CA LEU A 327 -16.91 -5.97 14.56
C LEU A 327 -16.07 -4.72 14.27
N THR A 328 -15.18 -4.82 13.29
CA THR A 328 -14.24 -3.77 12.93
C THR A 328 -14.09 -3.66 11.42
N LEU A 329 -13.55 -2.54 10.95
CA LEU A 329 -13.25 -2.30 9.54
C LEU A 329 -11.74 -2.28 9.36
N CYS A 330 -11.24 -3.17 8.53
CA CYS A 330 -9.84 -3.21 8.12
C CYS A 330 -9.66 -2.42 6.83
N GLN A 331 -8.42 -1.99 6.58
CA GLN A 331 -8.07 -1.21 5.39
C GLN A 331 -7.87 -2.11 4.18
N THR A 332 -7.31 -3.32 4.35
CA THR A 332 -7.09 -4.26 3.25
C THR A 332 -7.87 -5.55 3.42
N LEU A 333 -8.19 -6.21 2.31
CA LEU A 333 -8.87 -7.52 2.32
C LEU A 333 -8.06 -8.59 3.07
N GLU A 334 -6.74 -8.59 2.89
CA GLU A 334 -5.83 -9.54 3.52
C GLU A 334 -5.80 -9.39 5.06
N GLU A 335 -5.74 -8.15 5.55
CA GLU A 335 -5.84 -7.85 6.98
C GLU A 335 -7.22 -8.25 7.54
N ALA A 336 -8.29 -7.99 6.77
CA ALA A 336 -9.64 -8.36 7.16
C ALA A 336 -9.81 -9.87 7.27
N GLN A 337 -9.29 -10.65 6.31
CA GLN A 337 -9.34 -12.10 6.35
C GLN A 337 -8.57 -12.67 7.55
N ALA A 338 -7.36 -12.19 7.80
CA ALA A 338 -6.55 -12.62 8.94
C ALA A 338 -7.21 -12.26 10.29
N THR A 339 -7.80 -11.07 10.38
CA THR A 339 -8.52 -10.59 11.56
C THR A 339 -9.79 -11.42 11.77
N LEU A 340 -10.62 -11.54 10.73
CA LEU A 340 -11.86 -12.31 10.74
C LEU A 340 -11.63 -13.75 11.17
N ARG A 341 -10.58 -14.41 10.67
CA ARG A 341 -10.23 -15.78 11.09
C ARG A 341 -10.03 -15.90 12.60
N LYS A 342 -9.25 -14.98 13.19
CA LYS A 342 -8.99 -14.95 14.64
C LYS A 342 -10.26 -14.63 15.43
N GLY A 343 -11.07 -13.68 14.97
CA GLY A 343 -12.36 -13.35 15.58
C GLY A 343 -13.36 -14.51 15.52
N LEU A 344 -13.49 -15.19 14.38
CA LEU A 344 -14.34 -16.37 14.24
C LEU A 344 -13.89 -17.51 15.14
N ARG A 345 -12.58 -17.79 15.20
CA ARG A 345 -12.02 -18.76 16.15
C ARG A 345 -12.42 -18.43 17.58
N LYS A 346 -12.34 -17.16 17.97
CA LYS A 346 -12.72 -16.73 19.31
C LYS A 346 -14.23 -16.88 19.53
N LEU A 347 -15.05 -16.50 18.56
CA LEU A 347 -16.51 -16.57 18.66
C LEU A 347 -17.00 -18.02 18.78
N PHE A 348 -16.45 -18.94 17.98
CA PHE A 348 -16.75 -20.37 18.10
C PHE A 348 -16.34 -20.91 19.46
N LEU A 349 -15.18 -20.50 19.97
CA LEU A 349 -14.74 -20.87 21.31
C LEU A 349 -15.70 -20.36 22.40
N LEU A 350 -16.23 -19.14 22.28
CA LEU A 350 -17.14 -18.57 23.27
C LEU A 350 -18.48 -19.33 23.30
N GLU A 351 -19.04 -19.67 22.14
CA GLU A 351 -20.30 -20.41 22.07
C GLU A 351 -20.18 -21.87 22.52
N ASP A 352 -19.07 -22.54 22.20
CA ASP A 352 -18.85 -23.95 22.55
C ASP A 352 -17.92 -24.15 23.75
N LEU A 353 -17.68 -23.10 24.55
CA LEU A 353 -16.66 -23.06 25.61
C LEU A 353 -16.73 -24.26 26.54
N GLN A 354 -17.93 -24.58 27.07
CA GLN A 354 -18.09 -25.69 28.01
C GLN A 354 -17.72 -27.04 27.39
N ARG A 355 -18.06 -27.25 26.11
CA ARG A 355 -17.76 -28.50 25.40
C ARG A 355 -16.25 -28.63 25.18
N VAL A 356 -15.62 -27.58 24.68
CA VAL A 356 -14.17 -27.55 24.45
C VAL A 356 -13.43 -27.70 25.78
N GLN A 357 -13.84 -26.96 26.82
CA GLN A 357 -13.25 -27.03 28.15
C GLN A 357 -13.26 -28.47 28.69
N ARG A 358 -14.40 -29.16 28.64
CA ARG A 358 -14.50 -30.56 29.10
C ARG A 358 -13.57 -31.49 28.32
N GLN A 359 -13.41 -31.29 27.01
CA GLN A 359 -12.49 -32.09 26.21
C GLN A 359 -11.04 -31.87 26.63
N ILE A 360 -10.66 -30.61 26.90
CA ILE A 360 -9.31 -30.26 27.36
C ILE A 360 -9.03 -30.78 28.76
N ASP A 361 -9.97 -30.61 29.71
CA ASP A 361 -9.80 -31.05 31.10
C ASP A 361 -9.66 -32.57 31.22
N ASN A 362 -10.26 -33.31 30.30
CA ASN A 362 -10.19 -34.77 30.25
C ASN A 362 -9.01 -35.30 29.41
N LEU A 363 -8.10 -34.43 28.95
CA LEU A 363 -6.94 -34.89 28.17
C LEU A 363 -5.99 -35.73 29.03
N PRO A 364 -5.64 -36.96 28.61
CA PRO A 364 -4.64 -37.75 29.31
C PRO A 364 -3.27 -37.04 29.32
N GLY A 365 -2.61 -37.04 30.48
CA GLY A 365 -1.30 -36.44 30.64
C GLY A 365 -1.27 -34.91 30.74
N LEU A 366 -2.44 -34.24 30.82
CA LEU A 366 -2.54 -32.78 30.92
C LEU A 366 -1.70 -32.19 32.05
N THR A 367 -1.65 -32.82 33.22
CA THR A 367 -0.84 -32.35 34.36
C THR A 367 0.65 -32.23 34.00
N ASN A 368 1.20 -33.24 33.33
CA ASN A 368 2.60 -33.23 32.89
C ASN A 368 2.83 -32.19 31.79
N LEU A 369 1.93 -32.09 30.82
CA LEU A 369 2.00 -31.07 29.77
C LEU A 369 1.94 -29.65 30.35
N SER A 370 1.08 -29.41 31.33
CA SER A 370 0.96 -28.11 32.02
C SER A 370 2.24 -27.74 32.76
N GLN A 371 2.90 -28.69 33.42
CA GLN A 371 4.22 -28.44 34.04
C GLN A 371 5.28 -28.07 32.99
N GLN A 372 5.31 -28.77 31.85
CA GLN A 372 6.24 -28.46 30.77
C GLN A 372 5.94 -27.10 30.11
N ALA A 373 4.67 -26.75 29.94
CA ALA A 373 4.24 -25.46 29.42
C ALA A 373 4.63 -24.30 30.36
N ALA A 374 4.54 -24.50 31.68
CA ALA A 374 4.98 -23.50 32.65
C ALA A 374 6.46 -23.14 32.51
N ALA A 375 7.32 -24.11 32.14
CA ALA A 375 8.76 -23.87 31.91
C ALA A 375 9.06 -22.91 30.75
N ILE A 376 8.09 -22.70 29.84
CA ILE A 376 8.17 -21.73 28.74
C ILE A 376 7.16 -20.57 28.90
N LYS A 377 6.60 -20.39 30.11
CA LYS A 377 5.62 -19.34 30.46
C LYS A 377 4.37 -19.36 29.56
N MET A 378 3.96 -20.54 29.12
CA MET A 378 2.85 -20.73 28.20
C MET A 378 1.54 -21.05 28.95
N ASP A 379 0.45 -20.36 28.60
CA ASP A 379 -0.91 -20.79 28.97
C ASP A 379 -1.37 -21.92 28.03
N LEU A 380 -1.12 -23.16 28.46
CA LEU A 380 -1.47 -24.36 27.70
C LEU A 380 -2.97 -24.50 27.50
N SER A 381 -3.78 -24.26 28.54
CA SER A 381 -5.23 -24.49 28.48
C SER A 381 -5.87 -23.61 27.41
N SER A 382 -5.55 -22.31 27.41
CA SER A 382 -6.09 -21.36 26.43
C SER A 382 -5.63 -21.70 25.01
N GLN A 383 -4.37 -22.09 24.82
CA GLN A 383 -3.87 -22.41 23.49
C GLN A 383 -4.40 -23.72 22.93
N LEU A 384 -4.57 -24.75 23.76
CA LEU A 384 -5.20 -26.00 23.32
C LEU A 384 -6.65 -25.78 22.88
N LYS A 385 -7.40 -24.90 23.59
CA LYS A 385 -8.76 -24.52 23.17
C LYS A 385 -8.76 -23.83 21.80
N LEU A 386 -7.87 -22.86 21.61
CA LEU A 386 -7.75 -22.15 20.33
C LEU A 386 -7.32 -23.09 19.20
N LEU A 387 -6.34 -23.96 19.44
CA LEU A 387 -5.88 -24.95 18.47
C LEU A 387 -6.99 -25.94 18.11
N LEU A 388 -7.76 -26.41 19.08
CA LEU A 388 -8.89 -27.32 18.86
C LEU A 388 -9.94 -26.65 17.98
N ILE A 389 -10.34 -25.41 18.27
CA ILE A 389 -11.30 -24.68 17.44
C ILE A 389 -10.76 -24.42 16.04
N GLU A 390 -9.52 -23.94 15.92
CA GLU A 390 -8.85 -23.68 14.63
C GLU A 390 -8.87 -24.91 13.73
N ARG A 391 -8.67 -26.10 14.30
CA ARG A 391 -8.58 -27.37 13.56
C ARG A 391 -9.92 -28.02 13.29
N ALA A 392 -10.84 -27.94 14.24
CA ALA A 392 -12.14 -28.60 14.11
C ALA A 392 -13.13 -27.75 13.29
N TYR A 393 -13.17 -26.44 13.53
CA TYR A 393 -14.24 -25.57 13.03
C TYR A 393 -13.85 -24.75 11.79
N LEU A 394 -12.56 -24.43 11.59
CA LEU A 394 -12.14 -23.54 10.51
C LEU A 394 -11.51 -24.30 9.33
N SER A 395 -11.93 -23.94 8.11
CA SER A 395 -11.27 -24.35 6.87
C SER A 395 -10.00 -23.52 6.62
N PRO A 396 -9.00 -24.03 5.87
CA PRO A 396 -7.87 -23.22 5.40
C PRO A 396 -8.24 -22.13 4.39
N SER A 397 -9.23 -22.37 3.52
CA SER A 397 -9.55 -21.51 2.36
C SER A 397 -10.66 -20.49 2.62
N ASP A 398 -11.71 -20.90 3.33
CA ASP A 398 -12.95 -20.14 3.44
C ASP A 398 -13.22 -19.71 4.88
N LEU A 399 -14.14 -18.76 5.07
CA LEU A 399 -14.59 -18.29 6.38
C LEU A 399 -16.10 -18.02 6.36
N PRO A 400 -16.87 -18.45 7.37
CA PRO A 400 -18.30 -18.20 7.46
C PRO A 400 -18.58 -16.70 7.64
N ARG A 401 -19.46 -16.18 6.80
CA ARG A 401 -19.90 -14.79 6.80
C ARG A 401 -21.41 -14.65 6.99
N THR A 402 -22.20 -15.72 6.82
CA THR A 402 -23.65 -15.72 7.01
C THR A 402 -24.09 -16.62 8.16
N GLN A 403 -25.29 -16.38 8.71
CA GLN A 403 -25.90 -17.24 9.74
C GLN A 403 -25.99 -18.72 9.31
N HIS A 404 -26.30 -18.99 8.04
CA HIS A 404 -26.39 -20.35 7.51
C HIS A 404 -25.03 -21.05 7.54
N GLN A 405 -23.99 -20.37 7.01
CA GLN A 405 -22.62 -20.89 7.04
C GLN A 405 -22.13 -21.11 8.46
N TRP A 406 -22.39 -20.16 9.38
CA TRP A 406 -22.05 -20.28 10.79
C TRP A 406 -22.61 -21.56 11.41
N THR A 407 -23.92 -21.78 11.23
CA THR A 407 -24.63 -22.93 11.81
C THR A 407 -24.10 -24.25 11.26
N GLN A 408 -23.85 -24.31 9.95
CA GLN A 408 -23.26 -25.47 9.30
C GLN A 408 -21.87 -25.78 9.85
N TRP A 409 -20.98 -24.77 9.89
CA TRP A 409 -19.59 -24.94 10.36
C TRP A 409 -19.52 -25.30 11.84
N GLN A 410 -20.45 -24.77 12.64
CA GLN A 410 -20.57 -25.16 14.04
C GLN A 410 -20.92 -26.65 14.17
N SER A 411 -21.87 -27.15 13.37
CA SER A 411 -22.25 -28.57 13.35
C SER A 411 -21.09 -29.46 12.90
N ASP A 412 -20.47 -29.14 11.77
CA ASP A 412 -19.35 -29.90 11.21
C ASP A 412 -18.16 -29.92 12.17
N GLY A 413 -17.83 -28.75 12.75
CA GLY A 413 -16.76 -28.61 13.71
C GLY A 413 -16.97 -29.46 14.95
N ARG A 414 -18.19 -29.47 15.51
CA ARG A 414 -18.57 -30.34 16.63
C ARG A 414 -18.37 -31.82 16.30
N GLY A 415 -18.65 -32.25 15.07
CA GLY A 415 -18.41 -33.61 14.60
C GLY A 415 -16.93 -33.98 14.52
N ARG A 416 -16.04 -33.00 14.27
CA ARG A 416 -14.59 -33.22 14.13
C ARG A 416 -13.80 -33.15 15.44
N VAL A 417 -14.39 -32.63 16.52
CA VAL A 417 -13.70 -32.43 17.81
C VAL A 417 -12.97 -33.69 18.29
N ALA A 418 -13.62 -34.86 18.23
CA ALA A 418 -13.02 -36.11 18.70
C ALA A 418 -11.75 -36.48 17.91
N VAL A 419 -11.77 -36.32 16.59
CA VAL A 419 -10.62 -36.59 15.72
C VAL A 419 -9.47 -35.63 16.03
N VAL A 420 -9.78 -34.33 16.14
CA VAL A 420 -8.78 -33.30 16.43
C VAL A 420 -8.15 -33.48 17.80
N VAL A 421 -8.92 -33.93 18.81
CA VAL A 421 -8.37 -34.28 20.13
C VAL A 421 -7.32 -35.39 20.01
N GLN A 422 -7.55 -36.41 19.18
CA GLN A 422 -6.55 -37.47 18.94
C GLN A 422 -5.29 -36.93 18.26
N GLU A 423 -5.42 -36.04 17.28
CA GLU A 423 -4.28 -35.39 16.63
C GLU A 423 -3.45 -34.57 17.64
N ILE A 424 -4.13 -33.81 18.51
CA ILE A 424 -3.49 -33.03 19.59
C ILE A 424 -2.75 -33.95 20.56
N LEU A 425 -3.35 -35.07 20.95
CA LEU A 425 -2.76 -36.07 21.85
C LEU A 425 -1.51 -36.73 21.28
N GLN A 426 -1.41 -36.85 19.96
CA GLN A 426 -0.19 -37.36 19.32
C GLN A 426 0.88 -36.27 19.19
N LEU A 427 0.48 -35.07 18.75
CA LEU A 427 1.43 -34.03 18.37
C LEU A 427 2.02 -33.29 19.57
N VAL A 428 1.20 -32.81 20.50
CA VAL A 428 1.65 -31.89 21.57
C VAL A 428 2.67 -32.57 22.49
N PRO A 429 2.45 -33.80 22.99
CA PRO A 429 3.46 -34.52 23.77
C PRO A 429 4.75 -34.76 22.98
N ALA A 430 4.66 -35.05 21.67
CA ALA A 430 5.83 -35.24 20.83
C ALA A 430 6.66 -33.96 20.67
N ILE A 431 6.01 -32.80 20.47
CA ILE A 431 6.69 -31.50 20.43
C ILE A 431 7.41 -31.24 21.75
N PHE A 432 6.73 -31.38 22.89
CA PHE A 432 7.32 -31.13 24.19
C PHE A 432 8.51 -32.06 24.50
N LYS A 433 8.37 -33.34 24.16
CA LYS A 433 9.48 -34.31 24.28
C LYS A 433 10.69 -33.85 23.46
N GLN A 434 10.51 -33.57 22.18
CA GLN A 434 11.59 -33.12 21.30
C GLN A 434 12.19 -31.78 21.75
N TYR A 435 11.37 -30.86 22.25
CA TYR A 435 11.83 -29.57 22.75
C TYR A 435 12.79 -29.74 23.93
N ARG A 436 12.41 -30.55 24.93
CA ARG A 436 13.27 -30.80 26.10
C ARG A 436 14.58 -31.48 25.71
N GLU A 437 14.51 -32.51 24.85
CA GLU A 437 15.69 -33.22 24.37
C GLU A 437 16.63 -32.29 23.62
N THR A 438 16.09 -31.46 22.72
CA THR A 438 16.85 -30.48 21.94
C THR A 438 17.44 -29.39 22.83
N LYS A 439 16.65 -28.82 23.76
CA LYS A 439 17.10 -27.79 24.69
C LYS A 439 18.23 -28.29 25.59
N ARG A 440 18.09 -29.50 26.15
CA ARG A 440 19.15 -30.11 26.95
C ARG A 440 20.42 -30.31 26.13
N HIS A 441 20.31 -30.91 24.95
CA HIS A 441 21.47 -31.16 24.09
C HIS A 441 22.18 -29.85 23.69
N LEU A 442 21.41 -28.80 23.40
CA LEU A 442 21.92 -27.46 23.08
C LEU A 442 22.63 -26.81 24.29
N LEU A 443 22.13 -27.03 25.50
CA LEU A 443 22.76 -26.56 26.74
C LEU A 443 24.04 -27.33 27.07
N ASP A 444 24.12 -28.62 26.74
CA ASP A 444 25.29 -29.45 27.05
C ASP A 444 26.41 -29.31 26.00
N THR A 445 26.07 -28.90 24.77
CA THR A 445 27.02 -28.80 23.65
C THR A 445 27.88 -27.53 23.76
N ARG A 446 29.21 -27.69 23.89
CA ARG A 446 30.19 -26.58 23.95
C ARG A 446 31.46 -26.95 23.21
N GLY A 447 32.12 -25.97 22.61
CA GLY A 447 33.39 -26.16 21.92
C GLY A 447 33.97 -24.84 21.39
N PRO A 448 35.29 -24.78 21.14
CA PRO A 448 35.95 -23.56 20.66
C PRO A 448 35.44 -23.18 19.26
N GLY A 449 35.06 -21.90 19.10
CA GLY A 449 34.58 -21.36 17.82
C GLY A 449 33.13 -21.71 17.47
N TRP A 450 32.36 -22.30 18.38
CA TRP A 450 30.98 -22.73 18.12
C TRP A 450 29.93 -21.65 18.42
N ASP A 451 30.33 -20.52 19.03
CA ASP A 451 29.41 -19.54 19.61
C ASP A 451 28.38 -18.98 18.61
N LEU A 452 28.81 -18.66 17.39
CA LEU A 452 27.91 -18.16 16.35
C LEU A 452 26.87 -19.20 15.93
N LEU A 453 27.27 -20.47 15.81
CA LEU A 453 26.40 -21.57 15.40
C LEU A 453 25.41 -21.96 16.51
N LEU A 454 25.90 -22.04 17.75
CA LEU A 454 25.06 -22.29 18.92
C LEU A 454 24.08 -21.13 19.15
N GLY A 455 24.51 -19.88 18.96
CA GLY A 455 23.65 -18.70 19.03
C GLY A 455 22.55 -18.68 17.97
N ASP A 456 22.85 -19.13 16.74
CA ASP A 456 21.82 -19.37 15.71
C ASP A 456 20.81 -20.44 16.14
N MET A 457 21.27 -21.60 16.61
CA MET A 457 20.40 -22.68 17.05
C MET A 457 19.52 -22.32 18.26
N HIS A 458 20.02 -21.52 19.20
CA HIS A 458 19.22 -20.95 20.28
C HIS A 458 18.10 -20.06 19.73
N ARG A 459 18.43 -19.12 18.83
CA ARG A 459 17.43 -18.24 18.21
C ARG A 459 16.39 -19.02 17.41
N GLN A 460 16.81 -20.07 16.71
CA GLN A 460 15.90 -20.96 15.98
C GLN A 460 14.94 -21.67 16.96
N LEU A 461 15.46 -22.24 18.05
CA LEU A 461 14.68 -22.92 19.07
C LEU A 461 13.63 -21.98 19.70
N ASP A 462 14.04 -20.77 20.08
CA ASP A 462 13.16 -19.76 20.68
C ASP A 462 12.08 -19.27 19.70
N ALA A 463 12.41 -19.18 18.41
CA ALA A 463 11.46 -18.79 17.38
C ALA A 463 10.41 -19.90 17.10
N LEU A 464 10.82 -21.18 17.14
CA LEU A 464 9.93 -22.33 16.96
C LEU A 464 9.02 -22.55 18.17
N ILE A 465 9.56 -22.42 19.39
CA ILE A 465 8.85 -22.65 20.66
C ILE A 465 8.81 -21.35 21.47
N ASN A 466 7.99 -20.42 21.00
CA ASN A 466 7.65 -19.21 21.74
C ASN A 466 6.43 -19.46 22.66
N PRO A 467 6.12 -18.57 23.63
CA PRO A 467 5.02 -18.80 24.58
C PRO A 467 3.62 -18.92 23.95
N TRP A 468 3.43 -18.67 22.65
CA TRP A 468 2.15 -18.69 21.93
C TRP A 468 2.14 -19.66 20.74
N PHE A 469 3.14 -20.54 20.62
CA PHE A 469 3.38 -21.29 19.39
C PHE A 469 2.21 -22.20 18.97
N LEU A 470 1.43 -22.74 19.91
CA LEU A 470 0.31 -23.65 19.59
C LEU A 470 -0.88 -22.92 18.94
N SER A 471 -1.10 -21.64 19.26
CA SER A 471 -2.24 -20.86 18.72
C SER A 471 -1.87 -19.93 17.57
N THR A 472 -0.56 -19.68 17.37
CA THR A 472 -0.03 -18.76 16.35
C THR A 472 0.62 -19.48 15.17
N THR A 473 1.11 -20.71 15.35
CA THR A 473 1.73 -21.49 14.26
C THR A 473 0.65 -22.13 13.39
N PRO A 474 0.64 -21.89 12.06
CA PRO A 474 -0.28 -22.56 11.16
C PRO A 474 -0.08 -24.08 11.20
N TRP A 475 -1.17 -24.85 11.14
CA TRP A 475 -1.10 -26.30 11.31
C TRP A 475 -0.10 -27.01 10.38
N PRO A 476 -0.01 -26.71 9.06
CA PRO A 476 0.94 -27.38 8.18
C PRO A 476 2.39 -27.31 8.68
N TRP A 477 2.71 -26.27 9.45
CA TRP A 477 4.02 -26.06 10.06
C TRP A 477 4.11 -26.57 11.50
N LEU A 478 3.01 -26.51 12.27
CA LEU A 478 2.97 -27.01 13.64
C LEU A 478 3.32 -28.50 13.72
N ILE A 479 2.80 -29.30 12.78
CA ILE A 479 3.12 -30.75 12.68
C ILE A 479 4.58 -31.02 12.32
N GLN A 480 5.29 -30.04 11.76
CA GLN A 480 6.69 -30.16 11.34
C GLN A 480 7.67 -29.77 12.45
N ILE A 481 7.21 -29.12 13.53
CA ILE A 481 8.06 -28.71 14.65
C ILE A 481 8.94 -29.86 15.18
N PRO A 482 8.44 -31.09 15.42
CA PRO A 482 9.30 -32.20 15.83
C PRO A 482 10.45 -32.49 14.86
N ARG A 483 10.22 -32.36 13.55
CA ARG A 483 11.24 -32.53 12.50
C ARG A 483 12.26 -31.40 12.54
N TYR A 484 11.83 -30.15 12.71
CA TYR A 484 12.73 -29.00 12.84
C TYR A 484 13.62 -29.09 14.09
N LEU A 485 13.07 -29.53 15.21
CA LEU A 485 13.83 -29.78 16.44
C LEU A 485 14.84 -30.94 16.26
N THR A 486 14.45 -32.00 15.55
CA THR A 486 15.37 -33.09 15.18
C THR A 486 16.51 -32.59 14.29
N CYS A 487 16.25 -31.67 13.37
CA CYS A 487 17.28 -31.02 12.55
C CYS A 487 18.31 -30.27 13.41
N ILE A 488 17.87 -29.51 14.42
CA ILE A 488 18.77 -28.84 15.38
C ILE A 488 19.66 -29.88 16.09
N ARG A 489 19.08 -31.00 16.55
CA ARG A 489 19.86 -32.06 17.20
C ARG A 489 20.91 -32.68 16.29
N ILE A 490 20.59 -32.93 15.02
CA ILE A 490 21.55 -33.45 14.03
C ILE A 490 22.74 -32.48 13.85
N ARG A 491 22.50 -31.17 13.87
CA ARG A 491 23.56 -30.16 13.81
C ARG A 491 24.47 -30.23 15.04
N LEU A 492 23.88 -30.35 16.23
CA LEU A 492 24.63 -30.51 17.48
C LEU A 492 25.46 -31.80 17.49
N ASP A 493 24.89 -32.93 17.05
CA ASP A 493 25.60 -34.21 16.91
C ASP A 493 26.79 -34.08 15.93
N ARG A 494 26.62 -33.31 14.85
CA ARG A 494 27.69 -33.03 13.89
C ARG A 494 28.82 -32.21 14.51
N LEU A 495 28.51 -31.21 15.33
CA LEU A 495 29.54 -30.44 16.06
C LEU A 495 30.32 -31.34 17.01
N ASN A 496 29.62 -32.16 17.80
CA ASN A 496 30.22 -33.09 18.75
C ASN A 496 31.09 -34.18 18.10
N SER A 497 30.83 -34.51 16.84
CA SER A 497 31.62 -35.48 16.06
C SER A 497 32.74 -34.84 15.21
N GLY A 498 33.08 -33.57 15.47
CA GLY A 498 34.20 -32.88 14.81
C GLY A 498 33.86 -32.20 13.47
N GLY A 499 32.58 -32.07 13.14
CA GLY A 499 32.11 -31.51 11.86
C GLY A 499 32.02 -29.99 11.79
N LEU A 500 32.84 -29.24 12.56
CA LEU A 500 32.76 -27.77 12.66
C LEU A 500 32.85 -27.07 11.30
N GLN A 501 33.85 -27.41 10.48
CA GLN A 501 34.05 -26.74 9.19
C GLN A 501 32.83 -26.90 8.28
N LYS A 502 32.25 -28.10 8.24
CA LYS A 502 31.04 -28.38 7.47
C LYS A 502 29.82 -27.60 7.96
N GLU A 503 29.65 -27.43 9.28
CA GLU A 503 28.59 -26.58 9.82
C GLU A 503 28.79 -25.11 9.45
N ILE A 504 30.04 -24.61 9.47
CA ILE A 504 30.36 -23.23 9.06
C ILE A 504 29.99 -23.00 7.60
N ASP A 505 30.34 -23.92 6.70
CA ASP A 505 30.06 -23.78 5.27
C ASP A 505 28.55 -23.80 5.00
N LEU A 506 27.81 -24.76 5.58
CA LEU A 506 26.34 -24.79 5.46
C LEU A 506 25.66 -23.57 6.09
N PHE A 507 26.20 -23.05 7.20
CA PHE A 507 25.70 -21.83 7.82
C PHE A 507 25.96 -20.59 6.95
N ARG A 508 27.11 -20.52 6.27
CA ARG A 508 27.42 -19.47 5.29
C ARG A 508 26.39 -19.43 4.16
N ASP A 509 25.99 -20.59 3.66
CA ASP A 509 24.98 -20.69 2.59
C ASP A 509 23.58 -20.29 3.06
N PHE A 510 23.26 -20.51 4.34
CA PHE A 510 21.97 -20.18 4.92
C PHE A 510 21.82 -18.71 5.33
N MET A 511 22.89 -18.12 5.89
CA MET A 511 22.83 -16.83 6.58
C MET A 511 22.27 -15.66 5.75
N PRO A 512 22.59 -15.48 4.46
CA PRO A 512 22.07 -14.36 3.65
C PRO A 512 20.52 -14.30 3.64
N TYR A 513 19.87 -15.46 3.60
CA TYR A 513 18.41 -15.59 3.59
C TYR A 513 17.78 -15.24 4.94
N GLN A 514 18.43 -15.60 6.04
CA GLN A 514 17.97 -15.27 7.38
C GLN A 514 18.16 -13.78 7.69
N THR A 515 19.29 -13.20 7.29
CA THR A 515 19.64 -11.79 7.56
C THR A 515 18.65 -10.85 6.91
N ARG A 516 18.33 -11.03 5.62
CA ARG A 516 17.32 -10.19 4.95
C ARG A 516 15.95 -10.27 5.63
N TYR A 517 15.53 -11.45 6.09
CA TYR A 517 14.29 -11.60 6.85
C TYR A 517 14.33 -10.84 8.18
N GLN A 518 15.44 -10.94 8.92
CA GLN A 518 15.61 -10.23 10.18
C GLN A 518 15.64 -8.71 9.98
N GLU A 519 16.28 -8.22 8.93
CA GLU A 519 16.28 -6.80 8.58
C GLU A 519 14.87 -6.31 8.28
N ARG A 520 14.10 -7.05 7.45
CA ARG A 520 12.69 -6.76 7.18
C ARG A 520 11.86 -6.70 8.48
N MET A 521 12.09 -7.61 9.43
CA MET A 521 11.37 -7.61 10.70
C MET A 521 11.80 -6.48 11.67
N LYS A 522 12.97 -5.86 11.49
CA LYS A 522 13.46 -4.75 12.33
C LYS A 522 12.84 -3.40 11.96
N HIS A 523 12.43 -3.20 10.71
CA HIS A 523 11.82 -1.94 10.27
C HIS A 523 10.44 -1.74 10.92
N LYS A 524 10.34 -0.70 11.77
CA LYS A 524 9.09 -0.33 12.46
C LYS A 524 8.03 0.08 11.43
N GLY A 525 6.95 -0.69 11.36
CA GLY A 525 5.83 -0.45 10.43
C GLY A 525 5.60 -1.60 9.43
N ASN A 526 6.53 -2.54 9.31
CA ASN A 526 6.32 -3.70 8.45
C ASN A 526 5.24 -4.62 9.00
N ARG A 527 4.14 -4.72 8.24
CA ARG A 527 3.07 -5.71 8.46
C ARG A 527 3.61 -7.08 8.05
N VAL A 528 3.41 -8.09 8.88
CA VAL A 528 3.69 -9.48 8.51
C VAL A 528 2.63 -9.91 7.50
N THR A 529 2.99 -9.90 6.22
CA THR A 529 2.13 -10.41 5.15
C THR A 529 2.16 -11.95 5.15
N PRO A 530 1.08 -12.63 4.73
CA PRO A 530 1.07 -14.05 4.41
C PRO A 530 2.27 -14.52 3.57
N MET A 531 2.73 -13.73 2.61
CA MET A 531 3.91 -14.06 1.81
C MET A 531 5.20 -14.03 2.63
N LEU A 532 5.35 -13.07 3.54
CA LEU A 532 6.49 -12.97 4.46
C LEU A 532 6.43 -14.06 5.54
N ASP A 533 5.24 -14.41 6.03
CA ASP A 533 5.04 -15.54 6.95
C ASP A 533 5.37 -16.88 6.27
N HIS A 534 4.94 -17.06 5.02
CA HIS A 534 5.32 -18.24 4.24
C HIS A 534 6.84 -18.32 4.05
N TYR A 535 7.49 -17.20 3.73
CA TYR A 535 8.95 -17.12 3.63
C TYR A 535 9.64 -17.54 4.94
N ARG A 536 9.12 -17.10 6.09
CA ARG A 536 9.63 -17.50 7.41
C ARG A 536 9.64 -19.01 7.60
N TRP A 537 8.64 -19.74 7.11
CA TRP A 537 8.59 -21.20 7.19
C TRP A 537 9.45 -21.90 6.13
N MET A 538 9.57 -21.31 4.95
CA MET A 538 10.52 -21.79 3.93
C MET A 538 11.97 -21.77 4.44
N LEU A 539 12.33 -20.84 5.33
CA LEU A 539 13.64 -20.85 5.99
C LEU A 539 13.87 -22.12 6.83
N GLU A 540 12.85 -22.61 7.54
CA GLU A 540 12.97 -23.86 8.33
C GLU A 540 13.13 -25.08 7.41
N GLU A 541 12.40 -25.12 6.30
CA GLU A 541 12.57 -26.17 5.30
C GLU A 541 13.95 -26.12 4.65
N PHE A 542 14.46 -24.92 4.37
CA PHE A 542 15.80 -24.76 3.82
C PHE A 542 16.86 -25.23 4.82
N ARG A 543 16.70 -24.94 6.12
CA ARG A 543 17.56 -25.52 7.16
C ARG A 543 17.53 -27.04 7.14
N VAL A 544 16.36 -27.67 7.06
CA VAL A 544 16.30 -29.14 6.95
C VAL A 544 17.02 -29.64 5.70
N SER A 545 16.84 -28.97 4.56
CA SER A 545 17.50 -29.35 3.31
C SER A 545 19.04 -29.26 3.36
N LEU A 546 19.58 -28.27 4.07
CA LEU A 546 21.02 -28.08 4.20
C LEU A 546 21.60 -28.98 5.28
N PHE A 547 21.02 -28.93 6.47
CA PHE A 547 21.61 -29.52 7.67
C PHE A 547 21.18 -30.96 7.92
N ALA A 548 20.03 -31.41 7.41
CA ALA A 548 19.47 -32.73 7.77
C ALA A 548 18.72 -33.39 6.60
N GLN A 549 19.37 -33.53 5.45
CA GLN A 549 18.79 -34.07 4.20
C GLN A 549 17.99 -35.37 4.37
N LYS A 550 18.43 -36.27 5.26
CA LYS A 550 17.75 -37.55 5.54
C LYS A 550 16.32 -37.40 6.08
N LEU A 551 15.98 -36.25 6.67
CA LEU A 551 14.63 -35.99 7.21
C LEU A 551 13.61 -35.66 6.12
N GLY A 552 14.06 -35.27 4.92
CA GLY A 552 13.18 -34.75 3.86
C GLY A 552 12.54 -33.39 4.20
N THR A 553 11.99 -32.74 3.19
CA THR A 553 11.31 -31.44 3.32
C THR A 553 9.82 -31.56 3.01
N ALA A 554 8.97 -30.78 3.68
CA ALA A 554 7.51 -30.81 3.42
C ALA A 554 7.15 -30.13 2.09
N ILE A 555 8.00 -29.22 1.64
CA ILE A 555 7.92 -28.56 0.33
C ILE A 555 9.27 -28.63 -0.38
N LYS A 556 9.26 -28.57 -1.71
CA LYS A 556 10.49 -28.44 -2.50
C LYS A 556 11.12 -27.07 -2.23
N ILE A 557 12.34 -27.03 -1.72
CA ILE A 557 13.03 -25.80 -1.30
C ILE A 557 14.46 -25.72 -1.84
N SER A 558 14.91 -24.51 -2.17
CA SER A 558 16.29 -24.19 -2.57
C SER A 558 16.54 -22.68 -2.38
N GLY A 559 17.80 -22.25 -2.52
CA GLY A 559 18.14 -20.82 -2.51
C GLY A 559 17.42 -20.01 -3.60
N VAL A 560 17.22 -20.60 -4.79
CA VAL A 560 16.46 -20.01 -5.90
C VAL A 560 15.00 -19.77 -5.49
N LYS A 561 14.36 -20.77 -4.90
CA LYS A 561 12.96 -20.65 -4.45
C LYS A 561 12.78 -19.65 -3.32
N LEU A 562 13.76 -19.54 -2.42
CA LEU A 562 13.74 -18.47 -1.42
C LEU A 562 13.83 -17.10 -2.09
N ASN A 563 14.63 -16.92 -3.14
CA ASN A 563 14.69 -15.66 -3.89
C ASN A 563 13.37 -15.36 -4.60
N GLU A 564 12.76 -16.34 -5.24
CA GLU A 564 11.44 -16.22 -5.88
C GLU A 564 10.37 -15.80 -4.87
N GLN A 565 10.30 -16.46 -3.71
CA GLN A 565 9.34 -16.09 -2.67
C GLN A 565 9.62 -14.69 -2.12
N TRP A 566 10.89 -14.33 -1.94
CA TRP A 566 11.26 -13.02 -1.40
C TRP A 566 10.77 -11.87 -2.28
N ALA A 567 10.84 -12.03 -3.60
CA ALA A 567 10.30 -11.06 -4.56
C ALA A 567 8.77 -10.84 -4.43
N GLN A 568 8.04 -11.81 -3.85
CA GLN A 568 6.60 -11.71 -3.61
C GLN A 568 6.26 -11.08 -2.25
N THR A 569 7.24 -10.80 -1.40
CA THR A 569 7.00 -10.26 -0.04
C THR A 569 6.80 -8.74 0.03
N GLY A 570 6.95 -8.03 -1.11
CA GLY A 570 6.78 -6.59 -1.24
C GLY A 570 8.07 -5.81 -0.99
#